data_AF-A0A536SW72-F1
#
_entry.id   AF-A0A536SW72-F1
#
_cell.length_a   1.000
_cell.length_b   1.000
_cell.length_c   1.000
_cell.angle_alpha   90.00
_cell.angle_beta   90.00
_cell.angle_gamma   90.00
#
_symmetry.space_group_name_H-M   'P 1'
#
loop_
_entity.id
_entity.type
_entity.pdbx_description
1 polymer ?
#
loop_
_entity_poly.entity_id
_entity_poly.type
_entity_poly.pdbx_seq_one_letter_code
_entity_poly.pdbx_strand_id
1 'polypeptide(L)'
;MFGNWFNCKEVDEFADTIVADLVKRFPPSGVGVPAKKAAERLKKTHDSIFARIEAFARAQQLNLYKKAHLGNRVKWALKEAGYPEEFVDALTYELVTVVTLVSGRRGKVSP
;
A
#
# COMPACT_ATOMS: atom_id res chain seq x y z
N MET A 1 -3.62 8.92 -28.46
CA MET A 1 -2.62 8.39 -27.50
C MET A 1 -3.31 8.14 -26.16
N PHE A 2 -3.87 6.95 -25.93
CA PHE A 2 -4.64 6.60 -24.71
C PHE A 2 -4.02 5.42 -23.91
N GLY A 3 -2.92 4.83 -24.39
CA GLY A 3 -2.38 3.56 -23.86
C GLY A 3 -1.67 3.63 -22.51
N ASN A 4 -1.10 4.78 -22.11
CA ASN A 4 -0.32 4.88 -20.87
C ASN A 4 -1.17 5.04 -19.59
N TRP A 5 -2.47 5.33 -19.74
CA TRP A 5 -3.39 5.45 -18.61
C TRP A 5 -3.80 4.10 -18.02
N PHE A 6 -3.73 3.05 -18.85
CA PHE A 6 -4.12 1.67 -18.51
C PHE A 6 -2.95 0.74 -18.22
N ASN A 7 -1.71 1.22 -18.31
CA ASN A 7 -0.56 0.43 -17.87
C ASN A 7 -0.55 0.38 -16.33
N CYS A 8 -1.14 -0.69 -15.80
CA CYS A 8 -1.18 -1.04 -14.38
C CYS A 8 -0.02 -1.92 -13.94
N LYS A 9 0.86 -2.34 -14.86
CA LYS A 9 1.97 -3.25 -14.54
C LYS A 9 2.84 -2.71 -13.41
N GLU A 10 3.18 -1.43 -13.47
CA GLU A 10 3.96 -0.77 -12.39
C GLU A 10 3.19 -0.73 -11.06
N VAL A 11 1.86 -0.63 -11.11
CA VAL A 11 1.01 -0.65 -9.91
C VAL A 11 0.96 -2.05 -9.31
N ASP A 12 0.82 -3.07 -10.15
CA ASP A 12 0.80 -4.49 -9.74
C ASP A 12 2.14 -4.91 -9.15
N GLU A 13 3.25 -4.63 -9.84
CA GLU A 13 4.60 -4.92 -9.36
C GLU A 13 4.90 -4.21 -8.04
N PHE A 14 4.47 -2.95 -7.91
CA PHE A 14 4.63 -2.20 -6.68
C PHE A 14 3.80 -2.82 -5.53
N ALA A 15 2.54 -3.13 -5.78
CA ALA A 15 1.64 -3.76 -4.80
C ALA A 15 2.20 -5.10 -4.30
N ASP A 16 2.64 -5.95 -5.23
CA ASP A 16 3.19 -7.27 -4.92
C ASP A 16 4.48 -7.14 -4.10
N THR A 17 5.33 -6.16 -4.43
CA THR A 17 6.56 -5.91 -3.68
C THR A 17 6.29 -5.47 -2.24
N ILE A 18 5.35 -4.53 -2.01
CA ILE A 18 5.06 -4.07 -0.64
C ILE A 18 4.41 -5.16 0.21
N VAL A 19 3.56 -6.01 -0.39
CA VAL A 19 2.94 -7.14 0.32
C VAL A 19 3.97 -8.22 0.64
N ALA A 20 4.84 -8.56 -0.31
CA ALA A 20 5.92 -9.51 -0.07
C ALA A 20 6.85 -9.05 1.07
N ASP A 21 7.20 -7.76 1.09
CA ASP A 21 8.01 -7.18 2.16
C ASP A 21 7.28 -7.18 3.51
N LEU A 22 5.97 -6.91 3.53
CA LEU A 22 5.15 -6.98 4.73
C LEU A 22 5.13 -8.40 5.29
N VAL A 23 4.78 -9.39 4.46
CA VAL A 23 4.74 -10.82 4.84
C VAL A 23 6.09 -11.29 5.37
N LYS A 24 7.19 -10.89 4.72
CA LYS A 24 8.55 -11.27 5.14
C LYS A 24 8.92 -10.70 6.52
N ARG A 25 8.55 -9.46 6.81
CA ARG A 25 8.97 -8.75 8.04
C ARG A 25 7.99 -8.92 9.20
N PHE A 26 6.72 -9.11 8.88
CA PHE A 26 5.62 -9.24 9.82
C PHE A 26 4.61 -10.26 9.28
N PRO A 27 4.87 -11.58 9.43
CA PRO A 27 3.97 -12.60 8.91
C PRO A 27 2.59 -12.53 9.59
N PRO A 28 1.52 -13.08 8.96
CA PRO A 28 0.16 -13.06 9.50
C PRO A 28 0.04 -13.62 10.93
N SER A 29 0.86 -14.60 11.28
CA SER A 29 0.95 -15.19 12.62
C SER A 29 1.41 -14.21 13.71
N GLY A 30 1.97 -13.06 13.33
CA GLY A 30 2.35 -11.99 14.24
C GLY A 30 1.21 -11.03 14.59
N VAL A 31 0.08 -11.06 13.86
CA VAL A 31 -1.07 -10.21 14.12
C VAL A 31 -1.74 -10.66 15.42
N GLY A 32 -2.00 -9.72 16.34
CA GLY A 32 -2.70 -10.01 17.60
C GLY A 32 -1.85 -10.66 18.70
N VAL A 33 -0.57 -10.94 18.47
CA VAL A 33 0.33 -11.43 19.52
C VAL A 33 0.78 -10.27 20.41
N PRO A 34 0.41 -10.25 21.71
CA PRO A 34 0.83 -9.19 22.62
C PRO A 34 2.31 -9.39 23.00
N ALA A 35 3.19 -8.84 22.20
CA ALA A 35 4.62 -8.78 22.49
C ALA A 35 5.16 -7.41 22.10
N LYS A 36 5.89 -6.74 23.02
CA LYS A 36 6.55 -5.45 22.76
C LYS A 36 7.39 -5.49 21.48
N LYS A 37 8.13 -6.59 21.27
CA LYS A 37 8.90 -6.84 20.05
C LYS A 37 8.05 -6.96 18.78
N ALA A 38 6.85 -7.55 18.85
CA ALA A 38 5.96 -7.68 17.70
C ALA A 38 5.38 -6.31 17.31
N ALA A 39 4.96 -5.51 18.29
CA ALA A 39 4.48 -4.14 18.08
C ALA A 39 5.57 -3.23 17.47
N GLU A 40 6.81 -3.30 17.98
CA GLU A 40 7.94 -2.54 17.42
C GLU A 40 8.27 -2.96 15.98
N ARG A 41 8.20 -4.26 15.68
CA ARG A 41 8.40 -4.78 14.32
C ARG A 41 7.30 -4.35 13.37
N LEU A 42 6.05 -4.39 13.81
CA LEU A 42 4.91 -3.91 13.04
C LEU A 42 5.08 -2.43 12.71
N LYS A 43 5.38 -1.61 13.72
CA LYS A 43 5.61 -0.17 13.53
C LYS A 43 6.72 0.11 12.52
N LYS A 44 7.90 -0.50 12.69
CA LYS A 44 9.02 -0.31 11.74
C LYS A 44 8.70 -0.76 10.32
N THR A 45 7.95 -1.86 10.20
CA THR A 45 7.53 -2.40 8.91
C THR A 45 6.53 -1.46 8.25
N HIS A 46 5.55 -0.97 9.02
CA HIS A 46 4.57 0.02 8.60
C HIS A 46 5.26 1.30 8.12
N ASP A 47 6.09 1.94 8.95
CA ASP A 47 6.82 3.17 8.60
C ASP A 47 7.61 3.00 7.28
N SER A 48 8.30 1.87 7.13
CA SER A 48 9.09 1.57 5.93
C SER A 48 8.24 1.36 4.67
N ILE A 49 7.07 0.73 4.79
CA ILE A 49 6.17 0.49 3.67
C ILE A 49 5.47 1.78 3.27
N PHE A 50 4.96 2.55 4.24
CA PHE A 50 4.24 3.79 3.96
C PHE A 50 5.14 4.88 3.38
N ALA A 51 6.41 4.96 3.80
CA ALA A 51 7.38 5.84 3.14
C ALA A 51 7.54 5.52 1.63
N ARG A 52 7.50 4.25 1.26
CA ARG A 52 7.59 3.81 -0.16
C ARG A 52 6.30 4.06 -0.92
N ILE A 53 5.14 3.85 -0.29
CA ILE A 53 3.82 4.19 -0.85
C ILE A 53 3.76 5.68 -1.17
N GLU A 54 4.19 6.54 -0.24
CA GLU A 54 4.25 7.97 -0.48
C GLU A 54 5.20 8.33 -1.63
N ALA A 55 6.40 7.77 -1.65
CA ALA A 55 7.37 8.01 -2.72
C ALA A 55 6.80 7.58 -4.10
N PHE A 56 6.18 6.41 -4.17
CA PHE A 56 5.50 5.91 -5.37
C PHE A 56 4.37 6.85 -5.81
N ALA A 57 3.52 7.27 -4.88
CA ALA A 57 2.40 8.18 -5.18
C ALA A 57 2.83 9.59 -5.59
N ARG A 58 4.03 10.05 -5.19
CA ARG A 58 4.62 11.33 -5.66
C ARG A 58 5.19 11.19 -7.08
N ALA A 59 5.92 10.10 -7.31
CA ALA A 59 6.57 9.81 -8.60
C ALA A 59 5.55 9.55 -9.70
N GLN A 60 4.53 8.75 -9.40
CA GLN A 60 3.53 8.28 -10.36
C GLN A 60 2.32 9.21 -10.45
N GLN A 61 1.83 9.45 -11.67
CA GLN A 61 0.51 10.07 -11.86
C GLN A 61 -0.60 9.01 -11.69
N LEU A 62 -0.94 8.74 -10.44
CA LEU A 62 -2.02 7.82 -10.10
C LEU A 62 -3.37 8.52 -10.32
N ASN A 63 -4.05 8.17 -11.41
CA ASN A 63 -5.46 8.52 -11.62
C ASN A 63 -6.38 7.73 -10.66
N LEU A 64 -7.66 8.08 -10.59
CA LEU A 64 -8.63 7.43 -9.69
C LEU A 64 -8.65 5.90 -9.87
N TYR A 65 -8.61 5.43 -11.12
CA TYR A 65 -8.59 4.01 -11.45
C TYR A 65 -7.35 3.30 -10.89
N LYS A 66 -6.15 3.83 -11.10
CA LYS A 66 -4.89 3.27 -10.59
C LYS A 66 -4.84 3.23 -9.07
N LYS A 67 -5.45 4.22 -8.38
CA LYS A 67 -5.57 4.20 -6.92
C LYS A 67 -6.48 3.06 -6.44
N ALA A 68 -7.65 2.91 -7.06
CA ALA A 68 -8.57 1.82 -6.75
C ALA A 68 -7.95 0.45 -7.06
N HIS A 69 -7.25 0.34 -8.19
CA HIS A 69 -6.53 -0.86 -8.59
C HIS A 69 -5.43 -1.25 -7.59
N LEU A 70 -4.61 -0.27 -7.17
CA LEU A 70 -3.59 -0.47 -6.13
C LEU A 70 -4.21 -0.97 -4.82
N GLY A 71 -5.28 -0.31 -4.35
CA GLY A 71 -5.97 -0.70 -3.13
C GLY A 71 -6.53 -2.13 -3.21
N ASN A 72 -7.18 -2.48 -4.34
CA ASN A 72 -7.72 -3.81 -4.56
C ASN A 72 -6.63 -4.88 -4.62
N ARG A 73 -5.53 -4.62 -5.34
CA ARG A 73 -4.41 -5.57 -5.47
C ARG A 73 -3.79 -5.87 -4.11
N VAL A 74 -3.53 -4.83 -3.30
CA VAL A 74 -3.02 -4.99 -1.94
C VAL A 74 -4.02 -5.73 -1.06
N LYS A 75 -5.30 -5.35 -1.09
CA LYS A 75 -6.36 -6.01 -0.30
C LYS A 75 -6.38 -7.51 -0.55
N TRP A 76 -6.43 -7.93 -1.81
CA TRP A 76 -6.48 -9.35 -2.17
C TRP A 76 -5.21 -10.09 -1.81
N ALA A 77 -4.03 -9.51 -2.11
CA ALA A 77 -2.76 -10.14 -1.78
C ALA A 77 -2.57 -10.35 -0.26
N LEU A 78 -3.10 -9.45 0.58
CA LEU A 78 -3.10 -9.65 2.04
C LEU A 78 -4.11 -10.71 2.49
N LYS A 79 -5.30 -10.77 1.88
CA LYS A 79 -6.27 -11.85 2.15
C LYS A 79 -5.69 -13.21 1.78
N GLU A 80 -5.07 -13.33 0.61
CA GLU A 80 -4.40 -14.54 0.14
C GLU A 80 -3.21 -14.94 1.01
N ALA A 81 -2.49 -13.96 1.55
CA ALA A 81 -1.41 -14.21 2.52
C ALA A 81 -1.93 -14.67 3.90
N GLY A 82 -3.24 -14.60 4.17
CA GLY A 82 -3.85 -15.10 5.41
C GLY A 82 -3.92 -14.07 6.54
N TYR A 83 -3.87 -12.77 6.25
CA TYR A 83 -4.08 -11.75 7.27
C TYR A 83 -5.54 -11.67 7.74
N PRO A 84 -5.78 -11.35 9.03
CA PRO A 84 -7.13 -11.11 9.54
C PRO A 84 -7.85 -9.98 8.81
N GLU A 85 -9.16 -10.12 8.60
CA GLU A 85 -9.93 -9.16 7.81
C GLU A 85 -9.84 -7.72 8.33
N GLU A 86 -9.94 -7.50 9.63
CA GLU A 86 -9.80 -6.17 10.24
C GLU A 86 -8.45 -5.53 9.94
N PHE A 87 -7.37 -6.32 9.95
CA PHE A 87 -6.02 -5.84 9.62
C PHE A 87 -5.93 -5.47 8.13
N VAL A 88 -6.47 -6.32 7.25
CA VAL A 88 -6.49 -6.08 5.81
C VAL A 88 -7.24 -4.79 5.51
N ASP A 89 -8.42 -4.60 6.08
CA ASP A 89 -9.26 -3.44 5.82
C ASP A 89 -8.62 -2.15 6.34
N ALA A 90 -8.07 -2.16 7.56
CA ALA A 90 -7.39 -1.01 8.13
C ALA A 90 -6.18 -0.57 7.28
N LEU A 91 -5.31 -1.50 6.92
CA LEU A 91 -4.10 -1.21 6.14
C LEU A 91 -4.45 -0.74 4.72
N THR A 92 -5.44 -1.37 4.08
CA THR A 92 -5.89 -0.97 2.75
C THR A 92 -6.51 0.43 2.76
N TYR A 93 -7.33 0.75 3.77
CA TYR A 93 -7.95 2.07 3.91
C TYR A 93 -6.88 3.16 4.09
N GLU A 94 -5.90 2.92 4.95
CA GLU A 94 -4.79 3.86 5.18
C GLU A 94 -3.97 4.07 3.89
N LEU A 95 -3.64 2.98 3.19
CA LEU A 95 -2.94 3.03 1.91
C LEU A 95 -3.67 3.92 0.89
N VAL A 96 -4.97 3.69 0.68
CA VAL A 96 -5.76 4.46 -0.29
C VAL A 96 -5.86 5.93 0.13
N THR A 97 -5.96 6.19 1.43
CA THR A 97 -5.98 7.55 2.00
C THR A 97 -4.68 8.28 1.70
N VAL A 98 -3.53 7.68 2.02
CA VAL A 98 -2.20 8.28 1.80
C VAL A 98 -1.98 8.57 0.32
N VAL A 99 -2.23 7.58 -0.55
CA VAL A 99 -2.08 7.74 -1.99
C VAL A 99 -2.98 8.86 -2.51
N THR A 100 -4.22 8.95 -2.02
CA THR A 100 -5.17 10.00 -2.43
C THR A 100 -4.68 11.39 -2.05
N LEU A 101 -4.23 11.57 -0.81
CA LEU A 101 -3.73 12.85 -0.30
C LEU A 101 -2.46 13.29 -1.02
N VAL A 102 -1.51 12.38 -1.24
CA VAL A 102 -0.24 12.66 -1.92
C VAL A 102 -0.47 13.07 -3.38
N SER A 103 -1.29 12.32 -4.12
CA SER A 103 -1.59 12.67 -5.51
C SER A 103 -2.42 13.96 -5.62
N GLY A 104 -3.26 14.28 -4.64
CA GLY A 104 -4.05 15.52 -4.60
C GLY A 104 -3.22 16.78 -4.38
N ARG A 105 -2.15 16.70 -3.56
CA ARG A 105 -1.23 17.83 -3.32
C ARG A 105 -0.46 18.25 -4.58
N ARG A 106 -0.20 17.30 -5.49
CA ARG A 106 0.49 17.57 -6.77
C ARG A 106 -0.34 18.43 -7.73
N GLY A 107 -1.68 18.36 -7.67
CA GLY A 107 -2.56 19.16 -8.53
C GLY A 107 -2.69 20.64 -8.15
N LYS A 108 -2.22 21.05 -6.95
CA LYS A 108 -2.26 22.45 -6.49
C LYS A 108 -0.96 23.23 -6.71
N VAL A 109 0.07 22.59 -7.27
CA VAL A 109 1.37 23.21 -7.56
C VAL A 109 1.60 23.18 -9.07
N SER A 110 0.81 23.95 -9.80
CA SER A 110 1.14 24.38 -11.17
C SER A 110 1.02 25.91 -11.19
N PRO A 111 2.07 26.66 -11.62
CA PRO A 111 1.97 28.08 -11.92
C PRO A 111 1.10 28.35 -13.15
#